data_AF-A0A3E3IC81-F1
#
_entry.id   AF-A0A3E3IC81-F1
#
_cell.length_a   1.000
_cell.length_b   1.000
_cell.length_c   1.000
_cell.angle_alpha   90.00
_cell.angle_beta   90.00
_cell.angle_gamma   90.00
#
_symmetry.space_group_name_H-M   'P 1'
#
loop_
_entity.id
_entity.type
_entity.pdbx_description
1 polymer ?
#
loop_
_entity_poly.entity_id
_entity_poly.type
_entity_poly.pdbx_seq_one_letter_code
_entity_poly.pdbx_strand_id
1 'polypeptide(L)'
;MFQTASGVTIPFPEKIREQFQVFEGRAIRANISFGKLKFLLTEFYHSLPEPLFFVLQLPLSIQEERQLGHDKILHQEVCYLDGQTQNQIAFILNLYGQILLEDGISQFAVASHTSREELFIKKYKLIELYSPSPRRFVPLLQRNGLTETARLFTVWDTFSQTTPGKCRRIAMDGLDVYVIAERLKKLGMYRAKIIEDA
;
A
#
# COMPACT_ATOMS: atom_id res chain seq x y z
N MET A 1 -7.00 8.60 18.23
CA MET A 1 -6.56 7.19 18.33
C MET A 1 -6.25 6.70 16.93
N PHE A 2 -5.17 5.96 16.72
CA PHE A 2 -4.81 5.41 15.41
C PHE A 2 -5.87 4.40 14.94
N GLN A 3 -6.29 4.50 13.68
CA GLN A 3 -7.33 3.62 13.10
C GLN A 3 -6.71 2.71 12.05
N THR A 4 -6.98 1.41 12.16
CA THR A 4 -6.57 0.41 11.17
C THR A 4 -7.67 0.11 10.16
N ALA A 5 -7.28 -0.46 9.02
CA ALA A 5 -8.20 -1.01 8.05
C ALA A 5 -8.94 -2.25 8.58
N SER A 6 -10.15 -2.53 8.08
CA SER A 6 -10.98 -3.69 8.47
C SER A 6 -10.27 -5.05 8.34
N GLY A 7 -9.39 -5.17 7.34
CA GLY A 7 -8.57 -6.36 7.07
C GLY A 7 -7.30 -6.45 7.90
N VAL A 8 -7.01 -5.45 8.75
CA VAL A 8 -5.78 -5.35 9.53
C VAL A 8 -6.08 -5.32 11.03
N THR A 9 -5.47 -6.23 11.76
CA THR A 9 -5.45 -6.22 13.23
C THR A 9 -4.01 -6.12 13.70
N ILE A 10 -3.72 -5.12 14.52
CA ILE A 10 -2.41 -4.93 15.16
C ILE A 10 -2.59 -4.97 16.68
N PRO A 11 -1.63 -5.53 17.44
CA PRO A 11 -1.58 -5.38 18.88
C PRO A 11 -1.21 -3.94 19.25
N PHE A 12 -1.72 -3.48 20.39
CA PHE A 12 -1.40 -2.17 20.98
C PHE A 12 -1.54 -0.95 20.03
N PRO A 13 -2.64 -0.81 19.27
CA PRO A 13 -2.83 0.31 18.34
C PRO A 13 -2.72 1.69 19.01
N GLU A 14 -3.00 1.79 20.30
CA GLU A 14 -2.85 2.99 21.11
C GLU A 14 -1.40 3.50 21.23
N LYS A 15 -0.40 2.62 20.98
CA LYS A 15 1.01 3.00 20.94
C LYS A 15 1.44 3.62 19.60
N ILE A 16 0.65 3.41 18.54
CA ILE A 16 0.93 3.95 17.22
C ILE A 16 0.47 5.40 17.15
N ARG A 17 1.38 6.27 16.74
CA ARG A 17 1.12 7.70 16.52
C ARG A 17 1.17 8.02 15.04
N GLU A 18 0.34 8.98 14.62
CA GLU A 18 0.35 9.52 13.26
C GLU A 18 1.59 10.41 13.08
N GLN A 19 2.67 9.79 12.63
CA GLN A 19 3.98 10.40 12.49
C GLN A 19 4.64 9.89 11.22
N PHE A 20 5.68 10.60 10.79
CA PHE A 20 6.52 10.17 9.68
C PHE A 20 7.99 10.41 9.96
N GLN A 21 8.84 9.60 9.33
CA GLN A 21 10.29 9.73 9.37
C GLN A 21 10.82 9.91 7.95
N VAL A 22 11.66 10.93 7.77
CA VAL A 22 12.30 11.23 6.49
C VAL A 22 13.64 10.49 6.41
N PHE A 23 13.85 9.79 5.29
CA PHE A 23 15.12 9.21 4.89
C PHE A 23 15.64 10.02 3.70
N GLU A 24 16.56 10.95 3.96
CA GLU A 24 17.03 11.92 2.97
C GLU A 24 17.46 11.27 1.65
N GLY A 25 17.06 11.90 0.54
CA GLY A 25 17.35 11.43 -0.81
C GLY A 25 16.72 10.09 -1.20
N ARG A 26 15.83 9.52 -0.36
CA ARG A 26 15.29 8.17 -0.55
C ARG A 26 13.78 8.07 -0.37
N ALA A 27 13.28 8.35 0.83
CA ALA A 27 11.90 8.03 1.17
C ALA A 27 11.36 8.78 2.39
N ILE A 28 10.04 8.68 2.60
CA ILE A 28 9.36 8.94 3.87
C ILE A 28 8.61 7.68 4.27
N ARG A 29 8.81 7.23 5.51
CA ARG A 29 7.95 6.21 6.13
C ARG A 29 6.93 6.90 7.02
N ALA A 30 5.67 6.50 6.95
CA ALA A 30 4.61 7.13 7.73
C ALA A 30 3.60 6.14 8.30
N ASN A 31 3.16 6.42 9.52
CA ASN A 31 1.94 5.85 10.10
C ASN A 31 0.78 6.79 9.81
N ILE A 32 -0.21 6.33 9.04
CA ILE A 32 -1.37 7.11 8.66
C ILE A 32 -2.62 6.34 9.06
N SER A 33 -3.55 6.97 9.79
CA SER A 33 -4.81 6.32 10.14
C SER A 33 -5.63 6.04 8.88
N PHE A 34 -6.36 4.92 8.89
CA PHE A 34 -7.17 4.45 7.77
C PHE A 34 -8.04 5.56 7.14
N GLY A 35 -8.74 6.35 7.95
CA GLY A 35 -9.61 7.43 7.47
C GLY A 35 -8.91 8.52 6.65
N LYS A 36 -7.58 8.65 6.73
CA LYS A 36 -6.79 9.63 5.96
C LYS A 36 -6.14 9.05 4.70
N LEU A 37 -6.10 7.72 4.55
CA LEU A 37 -5.35 7.06 3.48
C LEU A 37 -5.85 7.45 2.09
N LYS A 38 -7.17 7.41 1.86
CA LYS A 38 -7.74 7.73 0.54
C LYS A 38 -7.38 9.16 0.12
N PHE A 39 -7.58 10.12 1.02
CA PHE A 39 -7.28 11.52 0.76
C PHE A 39 -5.79 11.76 0.48
N LEU A 40 -4.90 11.22 1.30
CA LEU A 40 -3.45 11.37 1.12
C LEU A 40 -2.96 10.73 -0.19
N LEU A 41 -3.47 9.54 -0.53
CA LEU A 41 -3.19 8.90 -1.80
C LEU A 41 -3.65 9.79 -2.97
N THR A 42 -4.87 10.33 -2.88
CA THR A 42 -5.44 11.23 -3.88
C THR A 42 -4.57 12.47 -4.10
N GLU A 43 -4.24 13.19 -3.04
CA GLU A 43 -3.40 14.38 -3.12
C GLU A 43 -2.00 14.06 -3.66
N PHE A 44 -1.45 12.91 -3.29
CA PHE A 44 -0.15 12.47 -3.76
C PHE A 44 -0.13 12.28 -5.27
N TYR A 45 -0.99 11.44 -5.84
CA TYR A 45 -0.89 11.13 -7.27
C TYR A 45 -1.29 12.32 -8.17
N HIS A 46 -2.15 13.24 -7.71
CA HIS A 46 -2.45 14.47 -8.43
C HIS A 46 -1.23 15.42 -8.51
N SER A 47 -0.30 15.31 -7.56
CA SER A 47 0.93 16.10 -7.57
C SER A 47 2.04 15.53 -8.46
N LEU A 48 1.84 14.32 -8.99
CA LEU A 48 2.80 13.62 -9.82
C LEU A 48 2.63 13.94 -11.30
N PRO A 49 3.74 14.08 -12.06
CA PRO A 49 3.68 14.20 -13.50
C PRO A 49 3.26 12.86 -14.14
N GLU A 50 2.40 12.95 -15.15
CA GLU A 50 2.03 11.82 -16.00
C GLU A 50 3.20 11.40 -16.94
N PRO A 51 3.17 10.17 -17.48
CA PRO A 51 2.24 9.09 -17.14
C PRO A 51 2.54 8.47 -15.76
N LEU A 52 1.49 7.99 -15.12
CA LEU A 52 1.53 7.25 -13.87
C LEU A 52 1.52 5.74 -14.14
N PHE A 53 1.83 4.96 -13.12
CA PHE A 53 1.60 3.53 -13.11
C PHE A 53 1.02 3.09 -11.76
N PHE A 54 0.21 2.05 -11.80
CA PHE A 54 -0.39 1.41 -10.63
C PHE A 54 0.27 0.06 -10.40
N VAL A 55 0.67 -0.21 -9.17
CA VAL A 55 1.25 -1.49 -8.76
C VAL A 55 0.28 -2.20 -7.85
N LEU A 56 0.06 -3.49 -8.07
CA LEU A 56 -0.69 -4.36 -7.17
C LEU A 56 0.17 -5.55 -6.78
N GLN A 57 0.30 -5.79 -5.48
CA GLN A 57 1.04 -6.91 -4.93
C GLN A 57 0.12 -7.76 -4.06
N LEU A 58 0.03 -9.05 -4.40
CA LEU A 58 -0.90 -10.00 -3.79
C LEU A 58 -0.19 -11.32 -3.48
N PRO A 59 -0.53 -11.97 -2.35
CA PRO A 59 -0.11 -13.35 -2.12
C PRO A 59 -0.61 -14.28 -3.20
N LEU A 60 0.25 -15.21 -3.64
CA LEU A 60 -0.15 -16.22 -4.60
C LEU A 60 -1.25 -17.12 -4.03
N SER A 61 -2.00 -17.75 -4.92
CA SER A 61 -2.91 -18.82 -4.53
C SER A 61 -2.12 -20.05 -4.06
N ILE A 62 -2.71 -20.86 -3.16
CA ILE A 62 -2.08 -22.12 -2.73
C ILE A 62 -1.83 -23.08 -3.90
N GLN A 63 -2.59 -22.95 -5.01
CA GLN A 63 -2.38 -23.75 -6.21
C GLN A 63 -1.10 -23.33 -6.94
N GLU A 64 -0.85 -22.02 -7.07
CA GLU A 64 0.39 -21.49 -7.64
C GLU A 64 1.60 -21.80 -6.75
N GLU A 65 1.46 -21.70 -5.43
CA GLU A 65 2.51 -22.08 -4.48
C GLU A 65 2.94 -23.55 -4.63
N ARG A 66 1.97 -24.45 -4.80
CA ARG A 66 2.24 -25.87 -5.03
C ARG A 66 2.97 -26.11 -6.35
N GLN A 67 2.71 -25.31 -7.38
CA GLN A 67 3.47 -25.36 -8.64
C GLN A 67 4.93 -24.92 -8.44
N LEU A 68 5.19 -24.07 -7.43
CA LEU A 68 6.54 -23.69 -7.00
C LEU A 68 7.15 -24.67 -5.99
N GLY A 69 6.43 -25.73 -5.59
CA GLY A 69 6.91 -26.72 -4.62
C GLY A 69 6.66 -26.38 -3.15
N HIS A 70 5.71 -25.48 -2.85
CA HIS A 70 5.40 -25.03 -1.50
C HIS A 70 3.96 -25.38 -1.08
N ASP A 71 3.81 -25.84 0.17
CA ASP A 71 2.50 -26.16 0.79
C ASP A 71 1.92 -25.01 1.63
N LYS A 72 2.55 -23.84 1.57
CA LYS A 72 2.16 -22.63 2.29
C LYS A 72 2.29 -21.42 1.36
N ILE A 73 1.57 -20.37 1.67
CA ILE A 73 1.69 -19.08 0.98
C ILE A 73 2.97 -18.41 1.47
N LEU A 74 3.95 -18.31 0.58
CA LEU A 74 5.30 -17.79 0.82
C LEU A 74 5.71 -16.76 -0.23
N HIS A 75 4.95 -16.63 -1.31
CA HIS A 75 5.24 -15.78 -2.43
C HIS A 75 4.10 -14.80 -2.72
N GLN A 76 4.47 -13.72 -3.40
CA GLN A 76 3.56 -12.69 -3.86
C GLN A 76 3.81 -12.42 -5.33
N GLU A 77 2.73 -12.26 -6.11
CA GLU A 77 2.83 -11.65 -7.43
C GLU A 77 2.93 -10.14 -7.29
N VAL A 78 3.75 -9.52 -8.14
CA VAL A 78 3.82 -8.07 -8.32
C VAL A 78 3.37 -7.77 -9.74
N CYS A 79 2.27 -7.03 -9.84
CA CYS A 79 1.61 -6.68 -11.09
C CYS A 79 1.68 -5.17 -11.33
N TYR A 80 1.88 -4.79 -12.59
CA TYR A 80 1.99 -3.40 -13.02
C TYR A 80 0.91 -3.07 -14.05
N LEU A 81 0.39 -1.85 -13.97
CA LEU A 81 -0.46 -1.23 -14.97
C LEU A 81 0.13 0.14 -15.31
N ASP A 82 0.89 0.19 -16.41
CA ASP A 82 1.68 1.34 -16.82
C ASP A 82 0.92 2.33 -17.71
N GLY A 83 1.47 3.52 -17.93
CA GLY A 83 0.96 4.46 -18.93
C GLY A 83 -0.39 5.10 -18.58
N GLN A 84 -0.72 5.18 -17.29
CA GLN A 84 -2.01 5.68 -16.81
C GLN A 84 -2.00 7.21 -16.67
N THR A 85 -3.10 7.84 -17.05
CA THR A 85 -3.39 9.22 -16.67
C THR A 85 -3.87 9.29 -15.22
N GLN A 86 -3.83 10.47 -14.60
CA GLN A 86 -4.41 10.76 -13.30
C GLN A 86 -5.91 10.40 -13.27
N ASN A 87 -6.63 10.65 -14.38
CA ASN A 87 -8.05 10.28 -14.51
C ASN A 87 -8.27 8.75 -14.49
N GLN A 88 -7.38 7.98 -15.12
CA GLN A 88 -7.46 6.51 -15.10
C GLN A 88 -7.11 5.96 -13.72
N ILE A 89 -6.11 6.51 -13.03
CA ILE A 89 -5.82 6.18 -11.64
C ILE A 89 -7.02 6.52 -10.73
N ALA A 90 -7.62 7.71 -10.90
CA ALA A 90 -8.80 8.12 -10.16
C ALA A 90 -9.97 7.15 -10.40
N PHE A 91 -10.18 6.70 -11.64
CA PHE A 91 -11.19 5.71 -11.98
C PHE A 91 -10.98 4.39 -11.24
N ILE A 92 -9.75 3.86 -11.23
CA ILE A 92 -9.39 2.64 -10.49
C ILE A 92 -9.67 2.82 -8.99
N LEU A 93 -9.23 3.93 -8.39
CA LEU A 93 -9.39 4.19 -6.96
C LEU A 93 -10.84 4.50 -6.57
N ASN A 94 -11.65 5.05 -7.46
CA ASN A 94 -13.07 5.25 -7.24
C ASN A 94 -13.83 3.92 -7.24
N LEU A 95 -13.48 2.99 -8.15
CA LEU A 95 -14.13 1.68 -8.22
C LEU A 95 -13.64 0.71 -7.13
N TYR A 96 -12.33 0.69 -6.87
CA TYR A 96 -11.70 -0.38 -6.10
C TYR A 96 -10.97 0.12 -4.85
N GLY A 97 -10.76 1.43 -4.72
CA GLY A 97 -9.93 2.00 -3.66
C GLY A 97 -10.42 1.67 -2.25
N GLN A 98 -11.73 1.56 -2.02
CA GLN A 98 -12.25 1.16 -0.71
C GLN A 98 -11.79 -0.25 -0.34
N ILE A 99 -12.03 -1.24 -1.20
CA ILE A 99 -11.62 -2.64 -0.96
C ILE A 99 -10.10 -2.72 -0.83
N LEU A 100 -9.33 -2.07 -1.71
CA LEU A 100 -7.86 -2.07 -1.66
C LEU A 100 -7.31 -1.47 -0.35
N LEU A 101 -7.96 -0.42 0.17
CA LEU A 101 -7.57 0.20 1.43
C LEU A 101 -8.01 -0.62 2.64
N GLU A 102 -9.17 -1.29 2.58
CA GLU A 102 -9.69 -2.11 3.67
C GLU A 102 -9.01 -3.48 3.78
N ASP A 103 -8.65 -4.08 2.65
CA ASP A 103 -8.11 -5.42 2.56
C ASP A 103 -6.73 -5.54 3.22
N GLY A 104 -6.50 -6.58 4.04
CA GLY A 104 -5.26 -6.71 4.78
C GLY A 104 -4.12 -7.37 4.01
N ILE A 105 -4.42 -8.17 2.99
CA ILE A 105 -3.42 -9.00 2.29
C ILE A 105 -2.82 -8.31 1.07
N SER A 106 -3.55 -7.35 0.50
CA SER A 106 -3.11 -6.55 -0.64
C SER A 106 -2.22 -5.39 -0.23
N GLN A 107 -1.23 -5.18 -1.08
CA GLN A 107 -0.35 -4.03 -1.06
C GLN A 107 -0.45 -3.39 -2.45
N PHE A 108 -0.39 -2.07 -2.53
CA PHE A 108 -0.49 -1.40 -3.82
C PHE A 108 0.17 -0.03 -3.80
N ALA A 109 0.58 0.45 -4.96
CA ALA A 109 1.23 1.72 -5.11
C ALA A 109 0.72 2.51 -6.31
N VAL A 110 0.85 3.82 -6.23
CA VAL A 110 0.76 4.72 -7.39
C VAL A 110 2.09 5.45 -7.51
N ALA A 111 2.60 5.53 -8.73
CA ALA A 111 3.93 6.06 -8.98
C ALA A 111 4.05 6.74 -10.35
N SER A 112 5.14 7.45 -10.56
CA SER A 112 5.47 8.14 -11.82
C SER A 112 6.92 7.87 -12.20
N HIS A 113 7.15 7.35 -13.40
CA HIS A 113 8.51 7.14 -13.92
C HIS A 113 9.23 8.47 -14.19
N THR A 114 8.48 9.53 -14.52
CA THR A 114 9.00 10.87 -14.82
C THR A 114 9.65 11.49 -13.59
N SER A 115 8.97 11.43 -12.44
CA SER A 115 9.48 11.99 -11.18
C SER A 115 10.28 10.99 -10.34
N ARG A 116 10.15 9.68 -10.62
CA ARG A 116 10.68 8.58 -9.80
C ARG A 116 10.15 8.61 -8.37
N GLU A 117 8.88 8.99 -8.24
CA GLU A 117 8.17 9.08 -6.96
C GLU A 117 7.09 8.00 -6.92
N GLU A 118 6.93 7.36 -5.75
CA GLU A 118 5.98 6.27 -5.51
C GLU A 118 5.40 6.41 -4.11
N LEU A 119 4.09 6.28 -3.96
CA LEU A 119 3.45 6.06 -2.65
C LEU A 119 2.97 4.62 -2.61
N PHE A 120 3.61 3.83 -1.77
CA PHE A 120 3.36 2.42 -1.57
C PHE A 120 2.64 2.19 -0.23
N ILE A 121 1.41 1.68 -0.32
CA ILE A 121 0.67 1.15 0.82
C ILE A 121 1.06 -0.31 1.02
N LYS A 122 1.91 -0.56 2.00
CA LYS A 122 2.48 -1.88 2.29
C LYS A 122 1.59 -2.70 3.22
N LYS A 123 2.01 -3.92 3.52
CA LYS A 123 1.42 -4.83 4.52
C LYS A 123 1.17 -4.08 5.83
N TYR A 124 0.04 -4.37 6.48
CA TYR A 124 -0.46 -3.64 7.65
C TYR A 124 -0.76 -2.14 7.43
N LYS A 125 -0.85 -1.68 6.17
CA LYS A 125 -1.09 -0.28 5.77
C LYS A 125 -0.02 0.69 6.28
N LEU A 126 1.22 0.20 6.46
CA LEU A 126 2.38 1.06 6.61
C LEU A 126 2.68 1.75 5.28
N ILE A 127 2.93 3.07 5.32
CA ILE A 127 3.14 3.86 4.11
C ILE A 127 4.62 4.09 3.89
N GLU A 128 5.09 3.81 2.68
CA GLU A 128 6.40 4.21 2.17
C GLU A 128 6.18 5.13 0.97
N LEU A 129 6.70 6.34 1.06
CA LEU A 129 6.76 7.28 -0.05
C LEU A 129 8.20 7.33 -0.53
N TYR A 130 8.51 6.73 -1.68
CA TYR A 130 9.82 6.83 -2.30
C TYR A 130 9.90 8.11 -3.13
N SER A 131 10.99 8.86 -2.99
CA SER A 131 11.27 10.04 -3.78
C SER A 131 12.76 10.40 -3.71
N PRO A 132 13.38 10.86 -4.81
CA PRO A 132 14.72 11.45 -4.76
C PRO A 132 14.76 12.76 -3.95
N SER A 133 13.61 13.41 -3.72
CA SER A 133 13.48 14.65 -2.94
C SER A 133 12.32 14.54 -1.92
N PRO A 134 12.44 13.67 -0.89
CA PRO A 134 11.32 13.33 -0.01
C PRO A 134 10.74 14.54 0.73
N ARG A 135 11.59 15.54 1.04
CA ARG A 135 11.16 16.75 1.76
C ARG A 135 10.06 17.54 1.05
N ARG A 136 9.89 17.42 -0.28
CA ARG A 136 8.79 18.04 -1.02
C ARG A 136 7.40 17.60 -0.52
N PHE A 137 7.29 16.40 0.06
CA PHE A 137 6.03 15.86 0.58
C PHE A 137 5.80 16.11 2.07
N VAL A 138 6.76 16.69 2.79
CA VAL A 138 6.59 17.05 4.21
C VAL A 138 5.38 17.99 4.42
N PRO A 139 5.18 19.05 3.61
CA PRO A 139 3.99 19.89 3.74
C PRO A 139 2.66 19.13 3.55
N LEU A 140 2.63 18.12 2.67
CA LEU A 140 1.45 17.25 2.47
C LEU A 140 1.15 16.44 3.72
N LEU A 141 2.15 15.89 4.39
CA LEU A 141 1.94 15.08 5.59
C LEU A 141 1.58 15.96 6.80
N GLN A 142 2.24 17.09 6.97
CA GLN A 142 2.00 18.01 8.08
C GLN A 142 0.62 18.65 8.01
N ARG A 143 0.15 19.08 6.82
CA ARG A 143 -1.23 19.61 6.66
C ARG A 143 -2.32 18.58 6.98
N ASN A 144 -1.98 17.28 6.94
CA ASN A 144 -2.85 16.17 7.31
C ASN A 144 -2.71 15.76 8.80
N GLY A 145 -2.00 16.57 9.59
CA GLY A 145 -1.85 16.39 11.02
C GLY A 145 -0.82 15.34 11.43
N LEU A 146 0.07 14.90 10.54
CA LEU A 146 1.17 14.03 10.92
C LEU A 146 2.35 14.89 11.41
N THR A 147 3.09 14.37 12.40
CA THR A 147 4.30 15.03 12.92
C THR A 147 5.57 14.29 12.47
N GLU A 148 6.59 15.04 12.06
CA GLU A 148 7.91 14.48 11.75
C GLU A 148 8.58 13.93 13.03
N THR A 149 9.30 12.81 12.92
CA THR A 149 10.09 12.22 14.01
C THR A 149 11.41 11.67 13.49
N ALA A 150 12.45 11.77 14.31
CA ALA A 150 13.76 11.17 14.02
C ALA A 150 13.72 9.64 14.03
N ARG A 151 12.79 9.04 14.79
CA ARG A 151 12.58 7.59 14.86
C ARG A 151 11.09 7.29 14.88
N LEU A 152 10.60 6.65 13.82
CA LEU A 152 9.22 6.22 13.75
C LEU A 152 9.02 4.91 14.52
N PHE A 153 8.07 4.89 15.45
CA PHE A 153 7.56 3.66 16.06
C PHE A 153 6.44 3.11 15.18
N THR A 154 6.63 1.92 14.62
CA THR A 154 5.75 1.31 13.61
C THR A 154 4.96 0.14 14.18
N VAL A 155 4.02 -0.39 13.39
CA VAL A 155 3.29 -1.61 13.73
C VAL A 155 4.22 -2.80 13.99
N TRP A 156 5.35 -2.89 13.30
CA TRP A 156 6.33 -3.98 13.48
C TRP A 156 6.91 -4.00 14.89
N ASP A 157 7.06 -2.82 15.52
CA ASP A 157 7.56 -2.67 16.88
C ASP A 157 6.56 -3.15 17.95
N THR A 158 5.31 -3.42 17.56
CA THR A 158 4.26 -3.99 18.44
C THR A 158 4.17 -5.51 18.35
N PHE A 159 4.78 -6.12 17.33
CA PHE A 159 4.63 -7.53 17.06
C PHE A 159 5.57 -8.38 17.92
N SER A 160 5.09 -9.54 18.32
CA SER A 160 5.87 -10.58 18.98
C SER A 160 5.30 -11.96 18.65
N GLN A 161 5.96 -13.02 19.09
CA GLN A 161 5.42 -14.38 18.92
C GLN A 161 4.07 -14.57 19.62
N THR A 162 3.84 -13.92 20.76
CA THR A 162 2.59 -14.02 21.53
C THR A 162 1.56 -12.98 21.11
N THR A 163 1.98 -11.91 20.44
CA THR A 163 1.12 -10.82 19.93
C THR A 163 1.41 -10.54 18.46
N PRO A 164 1.05 -11.45 17.53
CA PRO A 164 1.27 -11.22 16.11
C PRO A 164 0.24 -10.22 15.54
N GLY A 165 0.66 -9.44 14.54
CA GLY A 165 -0.26 -8.77 13.63
C GLY A 165 -1.03 -9.79 12.78
N LYS A 166 -2.23 -9.43 12.33
CA LYS A 166 -3.04 -10.26 11.42
C LYS A 166 -3.52 -9.43 10.23
N CYS A 167 -3.34 -10.00 9.04
CA CYS A 167 -3.93 -9.54 7.81
C CYS A 167 -4.96 -10.56 7.34
N ARG A 168 -6.13 -10.09 6.89
CA ARG A 168 -7.16 -10.93 6.30
C ARG A 168 -7.68 -10.31 5.01
N ARG A 169 -8.13 -11.18 4.12
CA ARG A 169 -8.84 -10.77 2.92
C ARG A 169 -10.18 -10.13 3.29
N ILE A 170 -10.51 -9.02 2.64
CA ILE A 170 -11.83 -8.38 2.71
C ILE A 170 -12.56 -8.61 1.39
N ALA A 171 -13.85 -8.91 1.49
CA ALA A 171 -14.75 -9.03 0.36
C ALA A 171 -15.98 -8.16 0.63
N MET A 172 -16.40 -7.38 -0.36
CA MET A 172 -17.56 -6.49 -0.31
C MET A 172 -18.39 -6.71 -1.57
N ASP A 173 -19.68 -7.03 -1.43
CA ASP A 173 -20.59 -7.25 -2.56
C ASP A 173 -20.06 -8.22 -3.64
N GLY A 174 -19.40 -9.29 -3.19
CA GLY A 174 -18.80 -10.31 -4.06
C GLY A 174 -17.50 -9.89 -4.75
N LEU A 175 -16.96 -8.71 -4.43
CA LEU A 175 -15.70 -8.20 -4.93
C LEU A 175 -14.62 -8.32 -3.84
N ASP A 176 -13.51 -8.98 -4.17
CA ASP A 176 -12.30 -9.04 -3.36
C ASP A 176 -11.08 -8.62 -4.20
N VAL A 177 -9.91 -8.57 -3.57
CA VAL A 177 -8.67 -8.13 -4.22
C VAL A 177 -8.20 -9.03 -5.37
N TYR A 178 -8.53 -10.32 -5.36
CA TYR A 178 -8.21 -11.22 -6.46
C TYR A 178 -9.12 -10.98 -7.66
N VAL A 179 -10.42 -10.78 -7.42
CA VAL A 179 -11.36 -10.37 -8.48
C VAL A 179 -10.96 -9.02 -9.06
N ILE A 180 -10.50 -8.07 -8.23
CA ILE A 180 -9.97 -6.78 -8.69
C ILE A 180 -8.75 -7.00 -9.59
N ALA A 181 -7.78 -7.83 -9.17
CA ALA A 181 -6.60 -8.13 -9.98
C ALA A 181 -6.99 -8.69 -11.37
N GLU A 182 -7.92 -9.64 -11.43
CA GLU A 182 -8.40 -10.18 -12.71
C GLU A 182 -9.08 -9.14 -13.59
N ARG A 183 -9.82 -8.19 -12.99
CA ARG A 183 -10.41 -7.07 -13.74
C ARG A 183 -9.35 -6.11 -14.25
N LEU A 184 -8.34 -5.79 -13.45
CA LEU A 184 -7.23 -4.93 -13.88
C LEU A 184 -6.38 -5.60 -14.96
N LYS A 185 -6.20 -6.92 -14.91
CA LYS A 185 -5.51 -7.68 -15.98
C LYS A 185 -6.20 -7.51 -17.34
N LYS A 186 -7.54 -7.50 -17.36
CA LYS A 186 -8.32 -7.20 -18.57
C LYS A 186 -8.15 -5.76 -19.07
N LEU A 187 -7.69 -4.84 -18.22
CA LEU A 187 -7.37 -3.46 -18.56
C LEU A 187 -5.88 -3.27 -18.92
N GLY A 188 -5.12 -4.36 -19.05
CA GLY A 188 -3.71 -4.32 -19.45
C GLY A 188 -2.72 -4.46 -18.28
N MET A 189 -3.18 -4.74 -17.06
CA MET A 189 -2.27 -5.08 -15.96
C MET A 189 -1.58 -6.42 -16.24
N TYR A 190 -0.29 -6.50 -16.00
CA TYR A 190 0.50 -7.72 -16.20
C TYR A 190 1.30 -8.07 -14.95
N ARG A 191 1.54 -9.36 -14.74
CA ARG A 191 2.46 -9.86 -13.71
C ARG A 191 3.90 -9.62 -14.16
N ALA A 192 4.65 -8.81 -13.43
CA ALA A 192 6.04 -8.53 -13.75
C ALA A 192 7.01 -9.49 -13.05
N LYS A 193 6.71 -9.90 -11.82
CA LYS A 193 7.55 -10.84 -11.05
C LYS A 193 6.78 -11.55 -9.94
N ILE A 194 7.39 -12.63 -9.46
CA ILE A 194 7.05 -13.30 -8.22
C ILE A 194 8.18 -13.02 -7.24
N ILE A 195 7.84 -12.67 -6.00
CA ILE A 195 8.80 -12.40 -4.92
C ILE A 195 8.41 -13.19 -3.67
N GLU A 196 9.37 -13.48 -2.80
CA GLU A 196 9.08 -14.03 -1.47
C GLU A 196 8.40 -12.98 -0.58
N ASP A 197 7.43 -13.40 0.24
CA ASP A 197 6.79 -12.58 1.27
C ASP A 197 7.79 -12.38 2.43
N ALA A 198 8.44 -11.21 2.43
CA ALA A 198 9.40 -10.80 3.44
C ALA A 198 8.73 -10.33 4.75
#